data_AF-S4P147-F1
#
_entry.id   AF-S4P147-F1
#
_cell.length_a   1.000
_cell.length_b   1.000
_cell.length_c   1.000
_cell.angle_alpha   90.00
_cell.angle_beta   90.00
_cell.angle_gamma   90.00
#
_symmetry.space_group_name_H-M   'P 1'
#
loop_
_entity.id
_entity.type
_entity.pdbx_description
1 polymer ?
#
loop_
_entity_poly.entity_id
_entity_poly.type
_entity_poly.pdbx_seq_one_letter_code
_entity_poly.pdbx_strand_id
1 'polypeptide(L)' 'MGSMLKGSGIPEGTKRKLLDMFSELKQTVIWKLEKVIPNVPKNVHIVTWAPQPGILAHPNCVLFITHG' A
#
# COMPACT_ATOMS: atom_id res chain seq x y z
N MET A 1 -8.23 14.70 12.02
CA MET A 1 -6.92 14.95 12.66
C MET A 1 -6.24 13.59 12.78
N GLY A 2 -5.50 13.19 11.75
CA GLY A 2 -4.82 11.89 11.70
C GLY A 2 -3.33 12.13 11.90
N SER A 3 -2.76 11.55 12.95
CA SER A 3 -1.31 11.52 13.14
C SER A 3 -0.72 10.71 12.00
N MET A 4 -0.15 11.40 11.03
CA MET A 4 0.43 10.80 9.84
C MET A 4 1.71 10.07 10.28
N LEU A 5 1.60 8.77 10.56
CA LEU A 5 2.75 7.89 10.39
C LEU A 5 3.11 7.99 8.91
N LYS A 6 3.96 8.97 8.57
CA LYS A 6 4.58 9.08 7.26
C LYS A 6 5.14 7.70 6.95
N GLY A 7 4.95 7.22 5.71
CA GLY A 7 5.52 5.94 5.27
C GLY A 7 7.05 5.86 5.45
N SER A 8 7.69 6.99 5.82
CA SER A 8 9.06 7.10 6.32
C SER A 8 9.35 6.35 7.62
N GLY A 9 8.34 5.99 8.42
CA GLY A 9 8.51 5.27 9.69
C GLY A 9 8.69 3.75 9.54
N ILE A 10 8.33 3.19 8.38
CA ILE A 10 8.50 1.74 8.12
C ILE A 10 9.95 1.52 7.64
N PRO A 11 10.75 0.66 8.32
CA PRO A 11 12.10 0.33 7.87
C PRO A 11 12.09 -0.31 6.47
N GLU A 12 13.11 -0.05 5.66
CA GLU A 12 13.22 -0.60 4.29
C GLU A 12 13.16 -2.14 4.26
N GLY A 13 13.78 -2.80 5.25
CA GLY A 13 13.70 -4.26 5.38
C GLY A 13 12.27 -4.77 5.59
N THR A 14 11.46 -4.03 6.34
CA THR A 14 10.04 -4.35 6.53
C THR A 14 9.25 -4.12 5.25
N LYS A 15 9.54 -3.03 4.51
CA LYS A 15 8.90 -2.78 3.22
C LYS A 15 9.15 -3.92 2.23
N ARG A 16 10.39 -4.41 2.17
CA ARG A 16 10.77 -5.53 1.32
C ARG A 16 9.99 -6.80 1.66
N LYS A 17 9.94 -7.18 2.95
CA LYS A 17 9.16 -8.34 3.41
C LYS A 17 7.67 -8.22 3.06
N LEU A 18 7.11 -7.02 3.16
CA LEU A 18 5.73 -6.75 2.76
C LEU A 18 5.54 -6.92 1.25
N LEU A 19 6.45 -6.41 0.41
CA LEU A 19 6.41 -6.62 -1.04
C LEU A 19 6.51 -8.10 -1.41
N ASP A 20 7.39 -8.84 -0.76
CA ASP A 20 7.56 -10.28 -1.01
C ASP A 20 6.26 -11.02 -0.67
N MET A 21 5.67 -10.76 0.49
CA MET A 21 4.38 -11.34 0.87
C MET A 21 3.24 -10.91 -0.08
N PHE A 22 3.15 -9.64 -0.45
CA PHE A 22 2.14 -9.17 -1.39
C PHE A 22 2.29 -9.82 -2.78
N SER A 23 3.50 -10.17 -3.19
CA SER A 23 3.74 -10.82 -4.49
C SER A 23 3.08 -12.19 -4.63
N GLU A 24 2.83 -12.86 -3.50
CA GLU A 24 2.17 -14.18 -3.45
C GLU A 24 0.64 -14.07 -3.52
N LEU A 25 0.09 -12.86 -3.34
CA LEU A 25 -1.35 -12.62 -3.39
C LEU A 25 -1.84 -12.58 -4.83
N LYS A 26 -3.01 -13.17 -5.07
CA LYS A 26 -3.71 -13.09 -6.38
C LYS A 26 -4.37 -11.72 -6.59
N GLN A 27 -4.57 -10.96 -5.52
CA GLN A 27 -5.24 -9.67 -5.52
C GLN A 27 -4.29 -8.55 -5.95
N THR A 28 -4.88 -7.49 -6.50
CA THR A 28 -4.21 -6.21 -6.71
C THR A 28 -4.06 -5.48 -5.38
N VAL A 29 -2.83 -5.10 -5.03
CA VAL A 29 -2.51 -4.33 -3.83
C VAL A 29 -2.21 -2.89 -4.24
N ILE A 30 -3.01 -1.94 -3.75
CA ILE A 30 -2.71 -0.51 -3.87
C ILE A 30 -2.05 -0.09 -2.56
N TRP A 31 -0.78 0.31 -2.64
CA TRP A 31 -0.02 0.73 -1.46
C TRP A 31 0.38 2.19 -1.57
N LYS A 32 -0.16 3.02 -0.67
CA LYS A 32 0.16 4.44 -0.61
C LYS A 32 1.51 4.68 0.07
N LEU A 33 2.51 5.14 -0.68
CA LEU A 33 3.84 5.50 -0.17
C LEU A 33 4.33 6.81 -0.80
N GLU A 34 5.10 7.58 -0.04
CA GLU A 34 5.66 8.87 -0.49
C GLU A 34 6.85 8.70 -1.47
N LYS A 35 7.46 7.52 -1.50
CA LYS A 35 8.64 7.22 -2.32
C LYS A 35 8.42 5.96 -3.14
N VAL A 36 8.91 6.00 -4.38
CA VAL A 36 8.98 4.83 -5.26
C VAL A 36 10.03 3.85 -4.72
N ILE A 37 9.70 2.57 -4.75
CA ILE A 37 10.60 1.47 -4.36
C ILE A 37 10.95 0.68 -5.64
N PRO A 38 12.20 0.24 -5.83
CA PRO A 38 12.54 -0.63 -6.97
C PRO A 38 11.96 -2.04 -6.81
N ASN A 39 11.85 -2.78 -7.91
CA ASN A 39 11.44 -4.20 -7.95
C ASN A 39 10.06 -4.48 -7.33
N VAL A 40 9.07 -3.63 -7.63
CA VAL A 40 7.69 -3.83 -7.19
C VAL A 40 7.06 -4.99 -7.98
N PRO A 41 6.40 -5.96 -7.31
CA PRO A 41 5.66 -7.03 -7.99
C PRO A 41 4.55 -6.49 -8.89
N LYS A 42 4.19 -7.24 -9.95
CA LYS A 42 3.20 -6.80 -10.95
C LYS A 42 1.81 -6.51 -10.38
N ASN A 43 1.43 -7.19 -9.30
CA ASN A 43 0.13 -7.02 -8.63
C ASN A 43 0.14 -5.90 -7.58
N VAL A 44 1.29 -5.26 -7.33
CA VAL A 44 1.42 -4.18 -6.35
C VAL A 44 1.59 -2.84 -7.08
N HIS A 45 0.74 -1.87 -6.75
CA HIS A 45 0.78 -0.51 -7.29
C HIS A 45 1.12 0.48 -6.19
N ILE A 46 2.30 1.09 -6.29
CA ILE A 46 2.71 2.16 -5.38
C ILE A 46 2.13 3.48 -5.88
N VAL A 47 1.36 4.15 -5.02
CA VAL A 47 0.75 5.45 -5.33
C VAL A 47 1.14 6.48 -4.26
N THR A 48 1.40 7.72 -4.65
CA THR A 48 1.66 8.80 -3.68
C THR A 48 0.35 9.38 -3.15
N TRP A 49 -0.73 9.28 -3.94
CA TRP A 49 -2.06 9.76 -3.60
C TRP A 49 -3.14 8.91 -4.28
N ALA A 50 -4.26 8.73 -3.59
CA ALA A 50 -5.48 8.13 -4.14
C ALA A 50 -6.70 8.60 -3.32
N PRO A 51 -7.90 8.68 -3.93
CA PRO A 51 -9.12 9.08 -3.23
C PRO A 51 -9.64 7.96 -2.32
N GLN A 52 -9.36 8.03 -1.02
CA GLN A 52 -9.74 6.99 -0.05
C GLN A 52 -11.24 6.62 -0.06
N PRO A 53 -12.21 7.58 -0.06
CA PRO A 53 -13.62 7.23 -0.13
C PRO A 53 -13.98 6.48 -1.42
N GLY A 54 -13.34 6.84 -2.54
CA GLY A 54 -13.54 6.16 -3.83
C GLY A 54 -13.00 4.72 -3.81
N ILE A 55 -11.84 4.49 -3.18
CA ILE A 55 -11.30 3.14 -3.00
C ILE A 55 -12.24 2.30 -2.14
N LEU A 56 -12.68 2.83 -0.99
CA LEU A 56 -13.57 2.12 -0.07
C LEU A 56 -14.94 1.80 -0.67
N ALA A 57 -15.46 2.66 -1.56
CA ALA A 57 -16.72 2.44 -2.25
C ALA A 57 -16.59 1.53 -3.50
N HIS A 58 -15.37 1.18 -3.92
CA HIS A 58 -15.16 0.41 -5.13
C HIS A 58 -15.56 -1.06 -4.92
N PRO A 59 -16.33 -1.70 -5.83
CA PRO A 59 -16.84 -3.06 -5.64
C PRO A 59 -15.75 -4.14 -5.51
N ASN A 60 -14.55 -3.88 -6.04
CA ASN A 60 -13.40 -4.78 -5.92
C ASN A 60 -12.55 -4.53 -4.65
N CYS A 61 -12.92 -3.55 -3.81
CA CYS A 61 -12.23 -3.35 -2.53
C CYS A 61 -12.70 -4.41 -1.53
N VAL A 62 -11.82 -5.37 -1.25
CA VAL A 62 -12.12 -6.49 -0.33
C VAL A 62 -11.45 -6.33 1.03
N LEU A 63 -10.42 -5.48 1.14
CA LEU A 63 -9.70 -5.21 2.38
C LEU A 63 -9.10 -3.79 2.33
N PHE A 64 -9.16 -3.07 3.45
CA PHE A 64 -8.51 -1.77 3.61
C PHE A 64 -7.72 -1.75 4.93
N ILE A 65 -6.43 -1.44 4.85
CA ILE A 65 -5.51 -1.37 6.00
C ILE A 65 -5.12 0.10 6.21
N THR A 66 -5.34 0.61 7.43
CA THR A 66 -5.05 2.01 7.81
C THR A 66 -4.36 2.08 9.18
N HIS A 67 -3.71 3.21 9.48
CA HIS A 67 -2.93 3.40 10.70
C HIS A 67 -3.73 3.94 11.90
N GLY A 68 -5.02 4.26 11.73
CA GLY A 68 -5.87 4.82 12.78
C GLY A 68 -5.73 6.33 12.93
#